data_AF-A0A7S3CJ63-F1
#
_entry.id   AF-A0A7S3CJ63-F1
#
_cell.length_a   1.000
_cell.length_b   1.000
_cell.length_c   1.000
_cell.angle_alpha   90.00
_cell.angle_beta   90.00
_cell.angle_gamma   90.00
#
_symmetry.space_group_name_H-M   'P 1'
#
loop_
_entity.id
_entity.type
_entity.pdbx_description
1 polymer ?
#
loop_
_entity_poly.entity_id
_entity_poly.type
_entity_poly.pdbx_seq_one_letter_code
_entity_poly.pdbx_strand_id
1 'polypeptide(L)'
;MTYYFKWTGCSIWRSSQPMNGILNNQNSDDELMLREIAKTKSDNDPSQPEDFLDEMLQIYDARPKLNAQGNRLKGGGFEDQRFYLNCDLTFCDIDNIHGVTKVFEKMQEIPLSPDNFASIQAYGPKVEESGYLQIISKILKASNLIVQSIVEKRQNVLIHCSDGWDRTSQLCSLSQ
;
A
#
# COMPACT_ATOMS: atom_id res chain seq x y z
N MET A 1 -12.90 -2.94 -7.15
CA MET A 1 -12.55 -1.55 -7.51
C MET A 1 -12.98 -0.59 -6.40
N THR A 2 -12.16 0.39 -6.04
CA THR A 2 -12.48 1.45 -5.06
C THR A 2 -12.48 2.86 -5.66
N TYR A 3 -11.82 3.09 -6.80
CA TYR A 3 -11.77 4.38 -7.47
C TYR A 3 -11.46 4.22 -8.95
N TYR A 4 -11.94 5.15 -9.77
CA TYR A 4 -11.68 5.22 -11.20
C TYR A 4 -11.33 6.66 -11.61
N PHE A 5 -10.15 6.86 -12.18
CA PHE A 5 -9.65 8.16 -12.60
C PHE A 5 -9.90 8.39 -14.09
N LYS A 6 -10.99 9.10 -14.39
CA LYS A 6 -11.47 9.33 -15.77
C LYS A 6 -10.44 9.90 -16.74
N TRP A 7 -9.45 10.65 -16.26
CA TRP A 7 -8.49 11.35 -17.11
C TRP A 7 -7.41 10.42 -17.68
N THR A 8 -7.05 9.37 -16.96
CA THR A 8 -6.06 8.37 -17.43
C THR A 8 -6.68 7.01 -17.73
N GLY A 9 -7.97 6.82 -17.40
CA GLY A 9 -8.64 5.53 -17.53
C GLY A 9 -8.18 4.49 -16.50
N CYS A 10 -7.34 4.89 -15.54
CA CYS A 10 -6.78 4.01 -14.53
C CYS A 10 -7.71 3.88 -13.31
N SER A 11 -7.54 2.79 -12.57
CA SER A 11 -8.39 2.42 -11.44
C SER A 11 -7.57 1.97 -10.23
N ILE A 12 -8.13 2.19 -9.05
CA ILE A 12 -7.61 1.68 -7.77
C ILE A 12 -8.47 0.50 -7.33
N TRP A 13 -7.80 -0.57 -6.94
CA TRP A 13 -8.37 -1.80 -6.40
C TRP A 13 -7.85 -2.02 -4.99
N ARG A 14 -8.59 -2.81 -4.21
CA ARG A 14 -8.20 -3.18 -2.85
C ARG A 14 -8.54 -4.62 -2.55
N SER A 15 -7.73 -5.25 -1.71
CA SER A 15 -7.93 -6.63 -1.25
C SER A 15 -7.24 -6.85 0.11
N SER A 16 -7.40 -8.07 0.65
CA SER A 16 -6.48 -8.66 1.63
C SER A 16 -5.27 -9.28 0.92
N GLN A 17 -4.28 -9.75 1.69
CA GLN A 17 -3.17 -10.52 1.14
C GLN A 17 -3.62 -11.82 0.43
N PRO A 18 -2.83 -12.33 -0.53
CA PRO A 18 -3.02 -13.67 -1.07
C PRO A 18 -2.64 -14.75 -0.03
N MET A 19 -3.16 -15.96 -0.21
CA MET A 19 -2.95 -17.12 0.70
C MET A 19 -2.00 -18.16 0.10
N ASN A 20 -0.87 -17.69 -0.45
CA ASN A 20 0.09 -18.56 -1.13
C ASN A 20 1.04 -19.32 -0.18
N GLY A 21 1.22 -18.83 1.05
CA GLY A 21 1.98 -19.51 2.08
C GLY A 21 3.45 -19.79 1.72
N ILE A 22 4.08 -20.68 2.47
CA ILE A 22 5.51 -21.02 2.27
C ILE A 22 5.72 -21.76 0.94
N LEU A 23 4.76 -22.60 0.55
CA LEU A 23 4.83 -23.44 -0.64
C LEU A 23 4.58 -22.70 -1.95
N ASN A 24 4.26 -21.40 -1.92
CA ASN A 24 3.80 -20.65 -3.10
C ASN A 24 2.61 -21.34 -3.79
N ASN A 25 1.57 -21.69 -3.01
CA ASN A 25 0.32 -22.16 -3.58
C ASN A 25 -0.21 -21.11 -4.56
N GLN A 26 -0.43 -21.54 -5.80
CA GLN A 26 -0.97 -20.70 -6.87
C GLN A 26 -2.49 -20.74 -6.87
N ASN A 27 -3.09 -19.69 -7.40
CA ASN A 27 -4.52 -19.64 -7.67
C ASN A 27 -4.73 -19.00 -9.04
N SER A 28 -5.07 -19.83 -10.04
CA SER A 28 -5.24 -19.38 -11.43
C SER A 28 -6.31 -18.32 -11.59
N ASP A 29 -7.36 -18.36 -10.76
CA ASP A 29 -8.45 -17.38 -10.83
C ASP A 29 -7.99 -16.02 -10.29
N ASP A 30 -7.18 -16.02 -9.23
CA ASP A 30 -6.56 -14.81 -8.65
C ASP A 30 -5.54 -14.19 -9.62
N GLU A 31 -4.67 -15.02 -10.20
CA GLU A 31 -3.70 -14.62 -11.22
C GLU A 31 -4.39 -14.02 -12.46
N LEU A 32 -5.45 -14.69 -12.96
CA LEU A 32 -6.25 -14.20 -14.07
C LEU A 32 -6.93 -12.87 -13.72
N MET A 33 -7.52 -12.78 -12.52
CA MET A 33 -8.19 -11.55 -12.08
C MET A 33 -7.24 -10.35 -12.06
N LEU A 34 -6.03 -10.50 -11.51
CA LEU A 34 -5.05 -9.42 -11.49
C LEU A 34 -4.58 -9.05 -12.90
N ARG A 35 -4.42 -10.04 -13.78
CA ARG A 35 -4.10 -9.80 -15.19
C ARG A 35 -5.19 -9.02 -15.92
N GLU A 36 -6.46 -9.37 -15.69
CA GLU A 36 -7.56 -8.66 -16.33
C GLU A 36 -7.76 -7.27 -15.74
N ILE A 37 -7.49 -7.06 -14.43
CA ILE A 37 -7.43 -5.72 -13.84
C ILE A 37 -6.40 -4.85 -14.56
N ALA A 38 -5.19 -5.38 -14.80
CA ALA A 38 -4.14 -4.65 -15.53
C ALA A 38 -4.69 -4.07 -16.85
N LYS A 39 -5.46 -4.88 -17.60
CA LYS A 39 -6.07 -4.58 -18.90
C LYS A 39 -7.29 -3.67 -18.90
N THR A 40 -7.88 -3.37 -17.73
CA THR A 40 -9.11 -2.56 -17.68
C THR A 40 -8.89 -1.08 -17.98
N LYS A 41 -7.65 -0.67 -18.26
CA LYS A 41 -7.33 0.70 -18.57
C LYS A 41 -8.01 1.10 -19.89
N SER A 42 -9.00 1.99 -19.80
CA SER A 42 -9.63 2.56 -20.99
C SER A 42 -8.79 3.71 -21.49
N ASP A 43 -7.83 3.45 -22.37
CA ASP A 43 -7.18 4.55 -23.10
C ASP A 43 -8.22 5.20 -24.04
N ASN A 44 -8.46 6.51 -23.87
CA ASN A 44 -9.27 7.31 -24.80
C ASN A 44 -8.49 7.68 -26.08
N ASP A 45 -7.30 7.09 -26.29
CA ASP A 45 -6.43 7.40 -27.42
C ASP A 45 -6.48 6.27 -28.47
N PRO A 46 -7.34 6.38 -29.50
CA PRO A 46 -7.47 5.38 -30.56
C PRO A 46 -6.24 5.30 -31.48
N SER A 47 -5.18 6.09 -31.24
CA SER A 47 -3.95 6.08 -32.02
C SER A 47 -2.81 5.24 -31.42
N GLN A 48 -2.96 4.74 -30.19
CA GLN A 48 -1.99 3.84 -29.57
C GLN A 48 -2.17 2.41 -30.11
N PRO A 49 -1.09 1.69 -30.46
CA PRO A 49 -1.18 0.26 -30.73
C PRO A 49 -1.74 -0.45 -29.50
N GLU A 50 -2.70 -1.36 -29.68
CA GLU A 50 -3.15 -2.27 -28.63
C GLU A 50 -2.05 -3.30 -28.32
N ASP A 51 -0.92 -2.85 -27.76
CA ASP A 51 0.13 -3.77 -27.31
C ASP A 51 -0.21 -4.25 -25.89
N PHE A 52 -1.17 -5.18 -25.84
CA PHE A 52 -1.75 -5.76 -24.61
C PHE A 52 -0.73 -6.41 -23.66
N LEU A 53 0.52 -6.62 -24.10
CA LEU A 53 1.58 -7.23 -23.33
C LEU A 53 2.29 -6.25 -22.37
N ASP A 54 2.15 -4.93 -22.58
CA ASP A 54 2.82 -3.89 -21.79
C ASP A 54 1.98 -3.33 -20.64
N GLU A 55 0.70 -3.69 -20.53
CA GLU A 55 -0.13 -3.20 -19.42
C GLU A 55 0.27 -3.88 -18.10
N MET A 56 0.76 -3.07 -17.17
CA MET A 56 1.25 -3.49 -15.85
C MET A 56 0.29 -3.04 -14.74
N LEU A 57 -0.04 -3.97 -13.83
CA LEU A 57 -0.69 -3.68 -12.56
C LEU A 57 0.37 -3.38 -11.49
N GLN A 58 0.34 -2.19 -10.91
CA GLN A 58 1.17 -1.90 -9.74
C GLN A 58 0.46 -2.36 -8.47
N ILE A 59 1.08 -3.25 -7.71
CA ILE A 59 0.63 -3.72 -6.42
C ILE A 59 1.40 -2.98 -5.32
N TYR A 60 0.68 -2.40 -4.37
CA TYR A 60 1.23 -1.83 -3.14
C TYR A 60 0.81 -2.69 -1.94
N ASP A 61 1.76 -3.45 -1.42
CA ASP A 61 1.62 -4.07 -0.12
C ASP A 61 1.98 -3.03 0.95
N ALA A 62 0.99 -2.64 1.74
CA ALA A 62 1.18 -1.60 2.75
C ALA A 62 2.21 -1.98 3.83
N ARG A 63 2.54 -3.26 3.98
CA ARG A 63 3.37 -3.78 5.07
C ARG A 63 4.86 -3.57 4.81
N PRO A 64 5.69 -3.61 5.86
CA PRO A 64 7.10 -3.91 5.72
C PRO A 64 7.32 -5.30 5.14
N LYS A 65 8.31 -5.45 4.26
CA LYS A 65 8.64 -6.73 3.63
C LYS A 65 8.84 -7.88 4.63
N LEU A 66 9.50 -7.61 5.75
CA LEU A 66 9.68 -8.60 6.83
C LEU A 66 8.34 -9.06 7.43
N ASN A 67 7.39 -8.15 7.59
CA ASN A 67 6.06 -8.49 8.09
C ASN A 67 5.27 -9.30 7.06
N ALA A 68 5.40 -8.98 5.77
CA ALA A 68 4.79 -9.77 4.69
C ALA A 68 5.37 -11.20 4.65
N GLN A 69 6.69 -11.35 4.79
CA GLN A 69 7.34 -12.66 4.94
C GLN A 69 6.87 -13.41 6.18
N GLY A 70 6.71 -12.73 7.32
CA GLY A 70 6.15 -13.34 8.53
C GLY A 70 4.72 -13.83 8.36
N ASN A 71 3.88 -13.10 7.61
CA ASN A 71 2.52 -13.58 7.27
C ASN A 71 2.56 -14.78 6.32
N ARG A 72 3.52 -14.81 5.40
CA ARG A 72 3.73 -15.95 4.50
C ARG A 72 4.04 -17.24 5.25
N LEU A 73 4.82 -17.16 6.32
CA LEU A 73 5.06 -18.30 7.22
C LEU A 73 3.79 -18.79 7.93
N LYS A 74 2.76 -17.93 8.05
CA LYS A 74 1.47 -18.23 8.68
C LYS A 74 0.36 -18.59 7.69
N GLY A 75 0.71 -18.81 6.41
CA GLY A 75 -0.24 -19.18 5.35
C GLY A 75 -0.80 -18.03 4.52
N GLY A 76 -0.53 -16.77 4.88
CA GLY A 76 -0.78 -15.62 4.02
C GLY A 76 0.33 -15.46 2.97
N GLY A 77 0.64 -14.22 2.59
CA GLY A 77 1.79 -13.93 1.75
C GLY A 77 1.66 -12.65 0.92
N PHE A 78 2.28 -12.65 -0.25
CA PHE A 78 2.33 -11.54 -1.20
C PHE A 78 2.62 -12.10 -2.60
N GLU A 79 2.28 -11.35 -3.63
CA GLU A 79 2.35 -11.73 -5.03
C GLU A 79 3.81 -11.91 -5.48
N ASP A 80 4.09 -13.05 -6.13
CA ASP A 80 5.41 -13.37 -6.69
C ASP A 80 5.35 -13.19 -8.21
N GLN A 81 6.22 -12.34 -8.76
CA GLN A 81 6.23 -11.99 -10.20
C GLN A 81 6.43 -13.18 -11.14
N ARG A 82 6.89 -14.33 -10.63
CA ARG A 82 6.99 -15.56 -11.41
C ARG A 82 5.63 -16.18 -11.74
N PHE A 83 4.60 -15.85 -10.96
CA PHE A 83 3.23 -16.39 -11.11
C PHE A 83 2.25 -15.28 -11.47
N TYR A 84 2.36 -14.12 -10.83
CA TYR A 84 1.58 -12.93 -11.14
C TYR A 84 2.25 -12.16 -12.28
N LEU A 85 2.03 -12.62 -13.51
CA LEU A 85 2.51 -11.95 -14.71
C LEU A 85 1.90 -10.55 -14.81
N ASN A 86 2.62 -9.62 -15.44
CA ASN A 86 2.19 -8.24 -15.64
C ASN A 86 1.89 -7.48 -14.32
N CYS A 87 2.47 -7.92 -13.21
CA CYS A 87 2.33 -7.28 -11.91
C CYS A 87 3.70 -6.84 -11.37
N ASP A 88 3.75 -5.66 -10.76
CA ASP A 88 4.91 -5.21 -9.99
C ASP A 88 4.54 -4.92 -8.54
N LEU A 89 5.37 -5.35 -7.59
CA LEU A 89 5.07 -5.29 -6.17
C LEU A 89 5.98 -4.32 -5.42
N THR A 90 5.38 -3.32 -4.78
CA THR A 90 6.06 -2.36 -3.91
C THR A 90 5.60 -2.50 -2.46
N PHE A 91 6.55 -2.61 -1.52
CA PHE A 91 6.27 -2.56 -0.08
C PHE A 91 6.28 -1.11 0.43
N CYS A 92 5.29 -0.74 1.24
CA CYS A 92 5.13 0.63 1.74
C CYS A 92 5.69 0.86 3.16
N ASP A 93 6.16 -0.20 3.82
CA ASP A 93 6.77 -0.16 5.15
C ASP A 93 5.91 0.43 6.28
N ILE A 94 4.57 0.35 6.17
CA ILE A 94 3.63 0.86 7.19
C ILE A 94 3.39 -0.19 8.29
N ASP A 95 3.77 0.19 9.49
CA ASP A 95 3.64 -0.60 10.72
C ASP A 95 2.23 -1.16 10.93
N ASN A 96 2.14 -2.32 11.57
CA ASN A 96 0.84 -2.89 11.94
C ASN A 96 0.19 -2.10 13.07
N ILE A 97 -1.06 -2.46 13.41
CA ILE A 97 -1.81 -1.81 14.48
C ILE A 97 -1.03 -1.75 15.81
N HIS A 98 -0.27 -2.79 16.15
CA HIS A 98 0.53 -2.79 17.38
C HIS A 98 1.69 -1.79 17.35
N GLY A 99 2.33 -1.60 16.18
CA GLY A 99 3.34 -0.56 16.00
C GLY A 99 2.73 0.84 16.16
N VAL A 100 1.57 1.07 15.56
CA VAL A 100 0.83 2.33 15.68
C VAL A 100 0.39 2.59 17.13
N THR A 101 -0.13 1.58 17.82
CA THR A 101 -0.54 1.69 19.23
C THR A 101 0.62 2.15 20.12
N LYS A 102 1.80 1.52 20.00
CA LYS A 102 2.98 1.90 20.79
C LYS A 102 3.43 3.33 20.54
N VAL A 103 3.37 3.79 19.29
CA VAL A 103 3.69 5.18 18.95
C VAL A 103 2.68 6.15 19.57
N PHE A 104 1.40 5.78 19.58
CA PHE A 104 0.36 6.59 20.18
C PHE A 104 0.48 6.65 21.71
N GLU A 105 0.80 5.55 22.37
CA GLU A 105 1.09 5.49 23.81
C GLU A 105 2.21 6.47 24.18
N LYS A 106 3.35 6.44 23.45
CA LYS A 106 4.44 7.41 23.65
C LYS A 106 3.99 8.85 23.48
N MET A 107 3.17 9.15 22.47
CA MET A 107 2.64 10.49 22.25
C MET A 107 1.72 10.95 23.40
N GLN A 108 0.94 10.04 23.98
CA GLN A 108 0.05 10.33 25.11
C GLN A 108 0.80 10.56 26.43
N GLU A 109 2.02 10.05 26.57
CA GLU A 109 2.87 10.28 27.75
C GLU A 109 3.47 11.70 27.77
N ILE A 110 3.73 12.30 26.60
CA ILE A 110 4.32 13.64 26.49
C ILE A 110 3.54 14.68 27.31
N PRO A 111 2.20 14.78 27.23
CA PRO A 111 1.48 15.79 28.00
C PRO A 111 1.40 15.55 29.50
N LEU A 112 1.82 14.39 30.00
CA LEU A 112 1.74 14.07 31.43
C LEU A 112 2.80 14.83 32.26
N SER A 113 3.82 15.39 31.62
CA SER A 113 4.81 16.25 32.27
C SER A 113 4.69 17.68 31.74
N PRO A 114 4.15 18.62 32.54
CA PRO A 114 3.94 20.02 32.12
C PRO A 114 5.20 20.71 31.59
N ASP A 115 6.37 20.34 32.14
CA ASP A 115 7.67 20.90 31.74
C ASP A 115 8.01 20.63 30.27
N ASN A 116 7.46 19.57 29.67
CA ASN A 116 7.65 19.28 28.26
C ASN A 116 7.10 20.41 27.37
N PHE A 117 6.05 21.13 27.79
CA PHE A 117 5.45 22.22 27.01
C PHE A 117 6.06 23.60 27.28
N ALA A 118 7.14 23.70 28.06
CA ALA A 118 7.80 24.96 28.33
C ALA A 118 8.41 25.61 27.08
N SER A 119 8.81 24.80 26.09
CA SER A 119 9.34 25.27 24.80
C SER A 119 9.31 24.17 23.74
N ILE A 120 9.50 24.54 22.47
CA ILE A 120 9.66 23.57 21.38
C ILE A 120 10.88 22.66 21.56
N GLN A 121 11.95 23.15 22.19
CA GLN A 121 13.13 22.35 22.52
C GLN A 121 12.83 21.28 23.57
N ALA A 122 11.81 21.49 24.41
CA ALA A 122 11.43 20.54 25.45
C ALA A 122 10.52 19.41 24.93
N TYR A 123 9.50 19.71 24.10
CA TYR A 123 8.61 18.66 23.56
C TYR A 123 9.02 18.12 22.19
N GLY A 124 9.72 18.91 21.36
CA GLY A 124 10.07 18.55 19.98
C GLY A 124 10.82 17.21 19.86
N PRO A 125 11.92 17.00 20.61
CA PRO A 125 12.65 15.73 20.61
C PRO A 125 11.80 14.54 21.05
N LYS A 126 10.86 14.75 21.98
CA LYS A 126 9.95 13.69 22.47
C LYS A 126 8.94 13.28 21.40
N VAL A 127 8.42 14.25 20.64
CA VAL A 127 7.55 13.97 19.48
C VAL A 127 8.34 13.22 18.41
N GLU A 128 9.60 13.57 18.15
CA GLU A 128 10.45 12.86 17.21
C GLU A 128 10.73 11.41 17.65
N GLU A 129 11.09 11.20 18.92
CA GLU A 129 11.35 9.90 19.52
C GLU A 129 10.09 9.01 19.60
N SER A 130 8.91 9.62 19.66
CA SER A 130 7.63 8.89 19.67
C SER A 130 7.45 8.02 18.42
N GLY A 131 7.99 8.43 17.26
CA GLY A 131 7.75 7.77 15.98
C GLY A 131 6.51 8.27 15.23
N TYR A 132 5.75 9.23 15.79
CA TYR A 132 4.46 9.64 15.24
C TYR A 132 4.57 10.23 13.83
N LEU A 133 5.48 11.20 13.64
CA LEU A 133 5.67 11.84 12.34
C LEU A 133 6.23 10.86 11.30
N GLN A 134 6.98 9.84 11.74
CA GLN A 134 7.51 8.79 10.87
C GLN A 134 6.38 7.89 10.34
N ILE A 135 5.40 7.52 11.17
CA ILE A 135 4.20 6.78 10.72
C ILE A 135 3.42 7.61 9.70
N ILE A 136 3.13 8.88 10.01
CA ILE A 136 2.41 9.77 9.08
C ILE A 136 3.18 9.92 7.77
N SER A 137 4.50 10.12 7.83
CA SER A 137 5.35 10.24 6.65
C SER A 137 5.29 9.00 5.76
N LYS A 138 5.31 7.79 6.33
CA LYS A 138 5.20 6.54 5.57
C LYS A 138 3.87 6.44 4.81
N ILE A 139 2.76 6.75 5.50
CA ILE A 139 1.42 6.75 4.90
C ILE A 139 1.35 7.75 3.74
N LEU A 140 1.77 9.00 3.96
CA LEU A 140 1.72 10.04 2.92
C LEU A 140 2.64 9.74 1.74
N LYS A 141 3.84 9.21 1.99
CA LYS A 141 4.76 8.77 0.93
C LYS A 141 4.14 7.68 0.06
N ALA A 142 3.54 6.67 0.68
CA ALA A 142 2.88 5.58 -0.04
C ALA A 142 1.67 6.08 -0.86
N SER A 143 0.82 6.94 -0.28
CA SER A 143 -0.27 7.58 -1.01
C SER A 143 0.22 8.40 -2.20
N ASN A 144 1.31 9.16 -2.05
CA ASN A 144 1.89 9.91 -3.16
C ASN A 144 2.40 8.98 -4.29
N LEU A 145 3.04 7.85 -3.96
CA LEU A 145 3.46 6.87 -4.95
C LEU A 145 2.27 6.25 -5.70
N ILE A 146 1.17 5.95 -5.00
CA ILE A 146 -0.07 5.45 -5.61
C ILE A 146 -0.62 6.47 -6.60
N VAL A 147 -0.71 7.74 -6.20
CA VAL A 147 -1.18 8.83 -7.08
C VAL A 147 -0.28 8.98 -8.30
N GLN A 148 1.05 8.95 -8.14
CA GLN A 148 2.00 8.99 -9.25
C GLN A 148 1.80 7.84 -10.23
N SER A 149 1.52 6.63 -9.75
CA SER A 149 1.25 5.48 -10.62
C SER A 149 -0.01 5.68 -11.49
N ILE A 150 -1.05 6.30 -10.93
CA ILE A 150 -2.32 6.51 -11.64
C ILE A 150 -2.25 7.71 -12.60
N VAL A 151 -1.62 8.81 -12.16
CA VAL A 151 -1.63 10.10 -12.87
C VAL A 151 -0.50 10.19 -13.89
N GLU A 152 0.71 9.80 -13.51
CA GLU A 152 1.92 9.98 -14.32
C GLU A 152 2.24 8.71 -15.12
N LYS A 153 2.27 7.56 -14.45
CA LYS A 153 2.61 6.28 -15.10
C LYS A 153 1.43 5.65 -15.83
N ARG A 154 0.21 6.12 -15.56
CA ARG A 154 -1.05 5.60 -16.13
C ARG A 154 -1.19 4.08 -15.95
N GLN A 155 -0.93 3.61 -14.74
CA GLN A 155 -1.06 2.21 -14.34
C GLN A 155 -2.25 2.01 -13.41
N ASN A 156 -2.96 0.90 -13.61
CA ASN A 156 -3.91 0.40 -12.62
C ASN A 156 -3.16 0.02 -11.34
N VAL A 157 -3.81 0.19 -10.19
CA VAL A 157 -3.20 -0.06 -8.88
C VAL A 157 -4.03 -1.02 -8.04
N LEU A 158 -3.39 -2.01 -7.42
CA LEU A 158 -3.96 -2.81 -6.34
C LEU A 158 -3.28 -2.46 -5.03
N ILE A 159 -4.07 -2.19 -3.98
CA ILE A 159 -3.57 -1.90 -2.63
C ILE A 159 -4.04 -2.98 -1.67
N HIS A 160 -3.14 -3.59 -0.94
CA HIS A 160 -3.51 -4.51 0.14
C HIS A 160 -2.62 -4.37 1.37
N CYS A 161 -3.01 -5.02 2.45
CA CYS A 161 -2.15 -5.23 3.62
C CYS A 161 -2.27 -6.70 4.04
N SER A 162 -2.40 -7.00 5.34
CA SER A 162 -2.77 -8.37 5.76
C SER A 162 -4.25 -8.61 5.49
N ASP A 163 -5.14 -7.98 6.27
CA ASP A 163 -6.58 -8.22 6.21
C ASP A 163 -7.31 -7.27 5.25
N GLY A 164 -6.61 -6.25 4.73
CA GLY A 164 -7.17 -5.34 3.74
C GLY A 164 -8.08 -4.24 4.29
N TRP A 165 -8.21 -4.08 5.61
CA TRP A 165 -9.15 -3.14 6.24
C TRP A 165 -8.54 -1.95 7.01
N ASP A 166 -7.24 -1.97 7.35
CA ASP A 166 -6.59 -0.91 8.14
C ASP A 166 -5.79 0.04 7.24
N ARG A 167 -4.51 -0.28 7.01
CA ARG A 167 -3.58 0.47 6.17
C ARG A 167 -4.09 0.60 4.73
N THR A 168 -4.71 -0.45 4.22
CA THR A 168 -5.37 -0.41 2.90
C THR A 168 -6.42 0.68 2.84
N SER A 169 -7.25 0.82 3.87
CA SER A 169 -8.27 1.87 3.93
C SER A 169 -7.65 3.26 3.96
N GLN A 170 -6.59 3.47 4.75
CA GLN A 170 -5.84 4.73 4.81
C GLN A 170 -5.26 5.11 3.44
N LEU A 171 -4.58 4.17 2.78
CA LEU A 171 -3.96 4.40 1.47
C LEU A 171 -5.00 4.63 0.38
N CYS A 172 -6.08 3.84 0.36
CA CYS A 172 -7.17 4.05 -0.59
C CYS A 172 -7.80 5.43 -0.41
N SER A 173 -8.14 5.83 0.82
CA SER A 173 -8.85 7.09 1.05
C SER A 173 -8.00 8.32 0.77
N LEU A 174 -6.69 8.26 1.01
CA LEU A 174 -5.78 9.38 0.78
C LEU A 174 -5.36 9.54 -0.69
N SER A 175 -5.50 8.48 -1.50
CA SER A 175 -5.10 8.48 -2.91
C SER A 175 -6.25 8.81 -3.88
N GLN A 176 -7.48 8.92 -3.36
CA GLN A 176 -8.71 9.22 -4.10
C GLN A 176 -8.96 10.72 -4.18
#